data_AF-A0A378SJS2-F1
#
_entry.id   AF-A0A378SJS2-F1
#
_cell.length_a   1.000
_cell.length_b   1.000
_cell.length_c   1.000
_cell.angle_alpha   90.00
_cell.angle_beta   90.00
_cell.angle_gamma   90.00
#
_symmetry.space_group_name_H-M   'P 1'
#
loop_
_entity.id
_entity.type
_entity.pdbx_description
1 polymer ?
#
loop_
_entity_poly.entity_id
_entity_poly.type
_entity_poly.pdbx_seq_one_letter_code
_entity_poly.pdbx_strand_id
1 'polypeptide(L)'
;MSLVAGRGPLSRDRAGQLFPPVADDLVYVEPHPRRVQAVLGGRTVIDTEHALMVHRRGAPLSYAFSAGDIGDLPSTPVPEAPGYAVVPWSAVDSWFEEGRELVHYPPNPYHRVDCRPTARRLRVDAGEVTLVDTTDTTILFETALPPRLYVRPSAVRTDLLRRSSTTSYCNYKGYATYWSLDIDGTVVDDVAWSYADPPPESLPIAGMVSFDETRVAVTAELPATPERG
;
A
#
# COMPACT_ATOMS: atom_id res chain seq x y z
N MET A 1 -11.30 3.93 -6.29
CA MET A 1 -11.11 3.96 -4.82
C MET A 1 -9.61 4.09 -4.55
N SER A 2 -9.19 4.95 -3.63
CA SER A 2 -7.77 5.04 -3.25
C SER A 2 -7.36 3.73 -2.57
N LEU A 3 -6.46 2.97 -3.21
CA LEU A 3 -5.95 1.67 -2.74
C LEU A 3 -5.18 1.74 -1.41
N VAL A 4 -5.03 2.93 -0.83
CA VAL A 4 -4.12 3.21 0.29
C VAL A 4 -4.83 3.59 1.60
N ALA A 5 -6.14 3.88 1.57
CA ALA A 5 -6.90 4.26 2.77
C ALA A 5 -7.42 3.01 3.52
N GLY A 6 -6.55 2.38 4.31
CA GLY A 6 -6.90 1.21 5.10
C GLY A 6 -7.93 1.50 6.21
N ARG A 7 -8.71 0.50 6.58
CA ARG A 7 -9.72 0.51 7.68
C ARG A 7 -9.12 0.20 9.07
N GLY A 8 -7.88 0.63 9.32
CA GLY A 8 -7.12 0.31 10.53
C GLY A 8 -7.66 1.03 11.78
N PRO A 9 -7.13 0.74 12.98
CA PRO A 9 -7.63 1.33 14.24
C PRO A 9 -7.60 2.87 14.25
N LEU A 10 -6.57 3.47 13.64
CA LEU A 10 -6.39 4.91 13.53
C LEU A 10 -6.96 5.49 12.21
N SER A 11 -7.75 4.72 11.46
CA SER A 11 -8.43 5.22 10.27
C SER A 11 -9.70 6.03 10.63
N ARG A 12 -10.13 6.89 9.70
CA ARG A 12 -11.45 7.54 9.76
C ARG A 12 -12.57 6.53 9.51
N ASP A 13 -12.37 5.57 8.61
CA ASP A 13 -13.31 4.48 8.29
C ASP A 13 -12.80 3.13 8.83
N ARG A 14 -12.71 3.02 10.15
CA ARG A 14 -12.20 1.82 10.82
C ARG A 14 -13.12 0.60 10.67
N ALA A 15 -12.53 -0.59 10.60
CA ALA A 15 -13.26 -1.86 10.53
C ALA A 15 -13.90 -2.24 11.87
N GLY A 16 -13.23 -1.95 13.00
CA GLY A 16 -13.67 -2.27 14.35
C GLY A 16 -14.10 -1.06 15.17
N GLN A 17 -14.47 -1.29 16.43
CA GLN A 17 -14.81 -0.26 17.43
C GLN A 17 -13.74 -0.22 18.52
N LEU A 18 -13.53 0.95 19.13
CA LEU A 18 -12.58 1.13 20.22
C LEU A 18 -13.32 1.11 21.56
N PHE A 19 -12.84 0.29 22.50
CA PHE A 19 -13.43 0.14 23.82
C PHE A 19 -12.36 0.27 24.91
N PRO A 20 -12.47 1.28 25.82
CA PRO A 20 -13.47 2.36 25.79
C PRO A 20 -13.31 3.27 24.55
N PRO A 21 -14.30 4.11 24.21
CA PRO A 21 -14.13 5.12 23.17
C PRO A 21 -12.91 6.00 23.45
N VAL A 22 -12.15 6.32 22.41
CA VAL A 22 -10.99 7.23 22.47
C VAL A 22 -11.30 8.51 21.72
N ALA A 23 -10.65 9.60 22.11
CA ALA A 23 -10.82 10.90 21.49
C ALA A 23 -10.45 10.90 20.00
N ASP A 24 -11.12 11.76 19.22
CA ASP A 24 -10.97 11.82 17.77
C ASP A 24 -9.61 12.36 17.32
N ASP A 25 -8.93 13.11 18.18
CA ASP A 25 -7.61 13.73 18.01
C ASP A 25 -6.45 12.85 18.52
N LEU A 26 -6.70 11.55 18.75
CA LEU A 26 -5.67 10.61 19.19
C LEU A 26 -4.44 10.61 18.25
N VAL A 27 -3.28 10.83 18.86
CA VAL A 27 -1.96 10.69 18.26
C VAL A 27 -1.21 9.59 19.00
N TYR A 28 -0.62 8.66 18.24
CA TYR A 28 0.27 7.65 18.80
C TYR A 28 1.70 7.92 18.30
N VAL A 29 2.62 8.14 19.24
CA VAL A 29 4.04 8.37 18.96
C VAL A 29 4.83 7.22 19.58
N GLU A 30 5.71 6.62 18.79
CA GLU A 30 6.57 5.53 19.24
C GLU A 30 8.01 5.75 18.77
N PRO A 31 9.02 5.24 19.50
CA PRO A 31 10.37 5.12 18.98
C PRO A 31 10.38 4.27 17.71
N HIS A 32 11.17 4.68 16.72
CA HIS A 32 11.39 3.94 15.49
C HIS A 32 12.85 3.47 15.46
N PRO A 33 13.17 2.29 16.04
CA PRO A 33 14.54 1.82 16.23
C PRO A 33 15.13 1.27 14.92
N ARG A 34 15.17 2.12 13.90
CA ARG A 34 15.78 1.88 12.59
C ARG A 34 16.56 3.11 12.17
N ARG A 35 17.65 2.89 11.47
CA ARG A 35 18.44 3.97 10.89
C ARG A 35 17.66 4.64 9.77
N VAL A 36 17.36 5.92 9.94
CA VAL A 36 16.70 6.77 8.93
C VAL A 36 17.69 7.80 8.43
N GLN A 37 17.77 7.93 7.11
CA GLN A 37 18.64 8.89 6.45
C GLN A 37 17.86 9.76 5.46
N ALA A 38 18.26 11.02 5.34
CA ALA A 38 17.74 11.94 4.33
C ALA A 38 18.90 12.54 3.54
N VAL A 39 18.75 12.63 2.22
CA VAL A 39 19.77 13.15 1.30
C VAL A 39 19.25 14.39 0.58
N LEU A 40 20.03 15.47 0.59
CA LEU A 40 19.74 16.71 -0.13
C LEU A 40 21.00 17.23 -0.83
N GLY A 41 20.92 17.45 -2.14
CA GLY A 41 22.05 17.85 -2.98
C GLY A 41 23.18 16.84 -2.96
N GLY A 42 22.85 15.53 -2.90
CA GLY A 42 23.81 14.42 -2.83
C GLY A 42 24.54 14.29 -1.50
N ARG A 43 24.15 15.04 -0.46
CA ARG A 43 24.73 14.97 0.89
C ARG A 43 23.71 14.45 1.88
N THR A 44 24.15 13.58 2.78
CA THR A 44 23.32 13.15 3.92
C THR A 44 23.13 14.32 4.87
N VAL A 45 21.88 14.73 5.07
CA VAL A 45 21.48 15.86 5.95
C VAL A 45 20.79 15.40 7.22
N ILE A 46 20.23 14.18 7.24
CA ILE A 46 19.77 13.49 8.45
C ILE A 46 20.38 12.09 8.42
N ASP A 47 20.91 11.62 9.54
CA ASP A 47 21.36 10.25 9.75
C ASP A 47 21.21 9.91 11.25
N THR A 48 20.18 9.16 11.60
CA THR A 48 19.84 8.90 13.01
C THR A 48 19.14 7.56 13.20
N GLU A 49 19.33 6.95 14.38
CA GLU A 49 18.60 5.76 14.86
C GLU A 49 17.58 6.14 15.95
N HIS A 50 17.38 7.44 16.19
CA HIS A 50 16.54 7.99 17.24
C HIS A 50 15.28 8.66 16.71
N ALA A 51 14.88 8.33 15.48
CA ALA A 51 13.63 8.82 14.91
C ALA A 51 12.43 8.32 15.73
N LEU A 52 11.37 9.12 15.76
CA LEU A 52 10.05 8.70 16.24
C LEU A 52 9.13 8.46 15.04
N MET A 53 8.24 7.49 15.14
CA MET A 53 7.12 7.31 14.23
C MET A 53 5.88 7.99 14.82
N VAL A 54 5.24 8.86 14.05
CA VAL A 54 4.04 9.58 14.46
C VAL A 54 2.85 9.11 13.65
N HIS A 55 1.85 8.57 14.36
CA HIS A 55 0.58 8.10 13.81
C HIS A 55 -0.51 9.10 14.13
N ARG A 56 -1.11 9.70 13.10
CA ARG A 56 -2.26 10.61 13.22
C ARG A 56 -3.46 10.09 12.47
N ARG A 57 -4.64 10.26 13.05
CA ARG A 57 -5.88 9.77 12.45
C ARG A 57 -6.14 10.42 11.08
N GLY A 58 -6.23 9.58 10.04
CA GLY A 58 -6.53 10.02 8.68
C GLY A 58 -5.41 10.82 8.00
N ALA A 59 -4.18 10.74 8.53
CA ALA A 59 -2.98 11.28 7.89
C ALA A 59 -2.00 10.14 7.54
N PRO A 60 -1.13 10.33 6.53
CA PRO A 60 0.01 9.44 6.33
C PRO A 60 0.91 9.38 7.57
N LEU A 61 1.67 8.29 7.71
CA LEU A 61 2.71 8.20 8.71
C LEU A 61 3.80 9.24 8.45
N SER A 62 4.47 9.67 9.52
CA SER A 62 5.58 10.61 9.44
C SER A 62 6.65 10.25 10.46
N TYR A 63 7.92 10.38 10.06
CA TYR A 63 9.02 10.42 11.02
C TYR A 63 9.06 11.78 11.71
N ALA A 64 9.46 11.79 12.98
CA ALA A 64 9.87 12.98 13.68
C ALA A 64 11.31 12.81 14.17
N PHE A 65 12.10 13.86 14.06
CA PHE A 65 13.53 13.87 14.36
C PHE A 65 13.83 14.88 15.44
N SER A 66 14.92 14.70 16.18
CA SER A 66 15.35 15.68 17.17
C SER A 66 15.73 16.99 16.48
N ALA A 67 15.54 18.14 17.15
CA ALA A 67 15.95 19.43 16.60
C ALA A 67 17.45 19.49 16.21
N GLY A 68 18.29 18.71 16.90
CA GLY A 68 19.72 18.57 16.57
C GLY A 68 19.98 17.84 15.25
N ASP A 69 19.19 16.79 14.96
CA ASP A 69 19.34 16.00 13.72
C ASP A 69 18.81 16.73 12.48
N ILE A 70 17.82 17.61 12.65
CA ILE A 70 17.15 18.33 11.54
C ILE A 70 18.03 19.43 10.93
N GLY A 71 18.83 20.10 11.75
CA GLY A 71 19.60 21.28 11.33
C GLY A 71 18.70 22.40 10.79
N ASP A 72 19.05 22.93 9.61
CA ASP A 72 18.35 24.04 8.98
C ASP A 72 17.17 23.61 8.08
N LEU A 73 16.83 22.32 8.04
CA LEU A 73 15.72 21.84 7.22
C LEU A 73 14.38 22.43 7.70
N PRO A 74 13.46 22.75 6.77
CA PRO A 74 12.12 23.17 7.16
C PRO A 74 11.48 22.05 7.99
N SER A 75 10.87 22.42 9.12
CA SER A 75 10.28 21.45 10.02
C SER A 75 9.07 22.02 10.76
N THR A 76 8.20 21.13 11.23
CA THR A 76 7.03 21.48 12.05
C THR A 76 7.13 20.73 13.38
N PRO A 77 7.12 21.41 14.54
CA PRO A 77 7.18 20.76 15.85
C PRO A 77 6.09 19.70 16.02
N VAL A 78 6.41 18.63 16.74
CA VAL A 78 5.44 17.62 17.18
C VAL A 78 5.05 17.93 18.62
N PRO A 79 3.86 18.50 18.90
CA PRO A 79 3.48 18.88 20.26
C PRO A 79 3.49 17.71 21.23
N GLU A 80 3.21 16.50 20.72
CA GLU A 80 3.16 15.26 21.50
C GLU A 80 4.56 14.70 21.86
N ALA A 81 5.63 15.23 21.25
CA ALA A 81 7.00 14.83 21.48
C ALA A 81 7.92 16.07 21.54
N PRO A 82 8.01 16.73 22.71
CA PRO A 82 8.82 17.94 22.88
C PRO A 82 10.28 17.72 22.44
N GLY A 83 10.80 18.66 21.64
CA GLY A 83 12.15 18.57 21.07
C GLY A 83 12.25 17.84 19.74
N TYR A 84 11.14 17.25 19.27
CA TYR A 84 11.04 16.61 17.95
C TYR A 84 10.20 17.43 16.98
N ALA A 85 10.54 17.34 15.70
CA ALA A 85 9.79 17.96 14.61
C ALA A 85 9.74 17.04 13.37
N VAL A 86 8.67 17.19 12.57
CA VAL A 86 8.53 16.52 11.28
C VAL A 86 9.15 17.39 10.20
N VAL A 87 10.01 16.79 9.38
CA VAL A 87 10.51 17.41 8.14
C VAL A 87 9.56 17.04 7.00
N PRO A 88 9.07 18.00 6.18
CA PRO A 88 8.25 17.69 5.02
C PRO A 88 8.96 16.71 4.09
N TRP A 89 8.26 15.70 3.59
CA TRP A 89 8.86 14.66 2.74
C TRP A 89 9.61 15.24 1.53
N SER A 90 9.07 16.32 0.94
CA SER A 90 9.63 17.03 -0.21
C SER A 90 10.76 18.01 0.12
N ALA A 91 11.19 18.11 1.38
CA ALA A 91 12.29 19.01 1.77
C ALA A 91 13.67 18.46 1.41
N VAL A 92 13.74 17.20 1.00
CA VAL A 92 14.96 16.47 0.64
C VAL A 92 14.72 15.68 -0.65
N ASP A 93 15.80 15.22 -1.29
CA ASP A 93 15.74 14.52 -2.57
C ASP A 93 15.33 13.04 -2.40
N SER A 94 15.91 12.37 -1.41
CA SER A 94 15.66 10.95 -1.14
C SER A 94 15.66 10.65 0.36
N TRP A 95 14.85 9.67 0.74
CA TRP A 95 14.77 9.12 2.09
C TRP A 95 15.21 7.66 2.07
N PHE A 96 15.90 7.22 3.13
CA PHE A 96 16.31 5.84 3.30
C PHE A 96 15.97 5.34 4.70
N GLU A 97 15.56 4.07 4.79
CA GLU A 97 15.45 3.34 6.05
C GLU A 97 16.23 2.03 5.92
N GLU A 98 17.21 1.80 6.78
CA GLU A 98 18.07 0.61 6.73
C GLU A 98 18.67 0.37 5.33
N GLY A 99 19.03 1.45 4.63
CA GLY A 99 19.58 1.41 3.27
C GLY A 99 18.56 1.22 2.15
N ARG A 100 17.27 1.00 2.46
CA ARG A 100 16.21 0.95 1.46
C ARG A 100 15.72 2.36 1.16
N GLU A 101 15.73 2.75 -0.12
CA GLU A 101 15.12 4.01 -0.57
C GLU A 101 13.60 3.97 -0.40
N LEU A 102 13.04 5.06 0.13
CA LEU A 102 11.62 5.27 0.38
C LEU A 102 11.05 6.29 -0.61
N VAL A 103 9.82 6.08 -1.06
CA VAL A 103 9.26 6.86 -2.20
C VAL A 103 8.32 7.98 -1.75
N HIS A 104 7.28 7.69 -0.96
CA HIS A 104 6.22 8.68 -0.68
C HIS A 104 6.03 9.02 0.80
N TYR A 105 6.23 8.06 1.69
CA TYR A 105 6.06 8.20 3.14
C TYR A 105 6.65 6.98 3.85
N PRO A 106 6.89 7.05 5.17
CA PRO A 106 7.40 5.94 5.97
C PRO A 106 6.53 4.67 5.89
N PRO A 107 7.13 3.48 5.72
CA PRO A 107 6.42 2.23 5.90
C PRO A 107 5.86 2.09 7.33
N ASN A 108 4.67 1.50 7.47
CA ASN A 108 4.07 1.23 8.78
C ASN A 108 4.68 -0.06 9.37
N PRO A 109 5.28 -0.02 10.57
CA PRO A 109 5.87 -1.20 11.19
C PRO A 109 4.85 -2.31 11.51
N TYR A 110 3.56 -1.98 11.61
CA TYR A 110 2.46 -2.91 11.87
C TYR A 110 1.76 -3.40 10.61
N HIS A 111 2.16 -2.93 9.44
CA HIS A 111 1.55 -3.36 8.19
C HIS A 111 2.10 -4.71 7.77
N ARG A 112 1.19 -5.63 7.44
CA ARG A 112 1.51 -6.99 7.00
C ARG A 112 0.82 -7.27 5.68
N VAL A 113 1.56 -7.95 4.82
CA VAL A 113 1.03 -8.60 3.63
C VAL A 113 1.19 -10.09 3.83
N ASP A 114 0.09 -10.83 3.73
CA ASP A 114 0.06 -12.29 3.82
C ASP A 114 -0.49 -12.85 2.51
N CYS A 115 0.35 -13.49 1.72
CA CYS A 115 -0.04 -14.15 0.48
C CYS A 115 -0.13 -15.66 0.70
N ARG A 116 -1.28 -16.28 0.38
CA ARG A 116 -1.52 -17.71 0.59
C ARG A 116 -2.09 -18.35 -0.67
N PRO A 117 -1.48 -19.42 -1.21
CA PRO A 117 -2.14 -20.26 -2.20
C PRO A 117 -3.48 -20.77 -1.68
N THR A 118 -4.49 -20.83 -2.54
CA THR A 118 -5.84 -21.27 -2.17
C THR A 118 -6.56 -21.89 -3.37
N ALA A 119 -7.73 -22.47 -3.12
CA ALA A 119 -8.63 -23.05 -4.13
C ALA A 119 -9.90 -22.21 -4.35
N ARG A 120 -9.93 -20.98 -3.82
CA ARG A 120 -11.05 -20.04 -3.96
C ARG A 120 -11.18 -19.64 -5.41
N ARG A 121 -12.39 -19.74 -5.95
CA ARG A 121 -12.66 -19.40 -7.35
C ARG A 121 -12.57 -17.89 -7.58
N LEU A 122 -11.92 -17.52 -8.69
CA LEU A 122 -11.98 -16.19 -9.28
C LEU A 122 -12.55 -16.33 -10.70
N ARG A 123 -13.64 -15.61 -10.96
CA ARG A 123 -14.21 -15.43 -12.30
C ARG A 123 -14.27 -13.95 -12.63
N VAL A 124 -13.79 -13.58 -13.82
CA VAL A 124 -13.83 -12.21 -14.33
C VAL A 124 -14.39 -12.21 -15.74
N ASP A 125 -15.49 -11.49 -15.92
CA ASP A 125 -16.20 -11.35 -17.19
C ASP A 125 -16.19 -9.88 -17.66
N ALA A 126 -16.06 -9.69 -18.96
CA ALA A 126 -16.22 -8.41 -19.65
C ALA A 126 -17.29 -8.56 -20.73
N GLY A 127 -18.53 -8.20 -20.40
CA GLY A 127 -19.69 -8.54 -21.22
C GLY A 127 -19.86 -10.06 -21.30
N GLU A 128 -19.85 -10.61 -22.51
CA GLU A 128 -19.96 -12.05 -22.76
C GLU A 128 -18.59 -12.79 -22.76
N VAL A 129 -17.49 -12.05 -22.64
CA VAL A 129 -16.13 -12.62 -22.69
C VAL A 129 -15.61 -12.91 -21.28
N THR A 130 -15.33 -14.18 -20.98
CA THR A 130 -14.64 -14.57 -19.74
C THR A 130 -13.13 -14.40 -19.89
N LEU A 131 -12.54 -13.51 -19.08
CA LEU A 131 -11.10 -13.25 -19.06
C LEU A 131 -10.33 -14.25 -18.20
N VAL A 132 -10.94 -14.70 -17.11
CA VAL A 132 -10.41 -15.74 -16.21
C VAL A 132 -11.56 -16.45 -15.53
N ASP A 133 -11.43 -17.76 -15.38
CA ASP A 133 -12.28 -18.59 -14.53
C ASP A 133 -11.43 -19.75 -14.00
N THR A 134 -10.96 -19.62 -12.76
CA THR A 134 -10.01 -20.58 -12.17
C THR A 134 -10.14 -20.66 -10.65
N THR A 135 -9.69 -21.78 -10.09
CA THR A 135 -9.50 -21.97 -8.65
C THR A 135 -8.02 -21.98 -8.24
N ASP A 136 -7.08 -21.98 -9.20
CA ASP A 136 -5.64 -21.84 -8.92
C ASP A 136 -5.31 -20.37 -8.63
N THR A 137 -5.57 -19.95 -7.39
CA THR A 137 -5.46 -18.56 -6.95
C THR A 137 -4.52 -18.43 -5.77
N THR A 138 -4.00 -17.22 -5.58
CA THR A 138 -3.33 -16.79 -4.34
C THR A 138 -4.17 -15.69 -3.73
N ILE A 139 -4.63 -15.89 -2.49
CA ILE A 139 -5.31 -14.84 -1.74
C ILE A 139 -4.27 -13.98 -1.03
N LEU A 140 -4.39 -12.67 -1.20
CA LEU A 140 -3.61 -11.66 -0.52
C LEU A 140 -4.47 -11.00 0.55
N PHE A 141 -3.98 -11.05 1.79
CA PHE A 141 -4.47 -10.25 2.90
C PHE A 141 -3.49 -9.10 3.14
N GLU A 142 -4.01 -7.90 3.26
CA GLU A 142 -3.21 -6.71 3.54
C GLU A 142 -3.83 -5.96 4.70
N THR A 143 -2.99 -5.49 5.62
CA THR A 143 -3.46 -4.83 6.84
C THR A 143 -4.48 -3.75 6.49
N ALA A 144 -5.70 -3.97 6.99
CA ALA A 144 -6.83 -3.06 6.87
C ALA A 144 -7.40 -2.85 5.46
N LEU A 145 -7.12 -3.74 4.50
CA LEU A 145 -7.77 -3.75 3.19
C LEU A 145 -8.59 -5.03 2.97
N PRO A 146 -9.62 -5.00 2.10
CA PRO A 146 -10.31 -6.21 1.68
C PRO A 146 -9.35 -7.21 1.03
N PRO A 147 -9.52 -8.53 1.25
CA PRO A 147 -8.70 -9.53 0.59
C PRO A 147 -8.86 -9.48 -0.93
N ARG A 148 -7.79 -9.82 -1.66
CA ARG A 148 -7.77 -9.87 -3.13
C ARG A 148 -7.27 -11.22 -3.61
N LEU A 149 -7.87 -11.76 -4.67
CA LEU A 149 -7.36 -12.95 -5.35
C LEU A 149 -6.44 -12.53 -6.50
N TYR A 150 -5.27 -13.15 -6.54
CA TYR A 150 -4.30 -13.04 -7.62
C TYR A 150 -4.24 -14.37 -8.37
N VAL A 151 -4.06 -14.31 -9.68
CA VAL A 151 -3.91 -15.47 -10.57
C VAL A 151 -2.64 -15.40 -11.40
N ARG A 152 -2.10 -16.56 -11.79
CA ARG A 152 -0.99 -16.59 -12.74
C ARG A 152 -1.47 -16.08 -14.11
N PRO A 153 -0.61 -15.39 -14.89
CA PRO A 153 -0.96 -14.93 -16.24
C PRO A 153 -1.48 -16.05 -17.17
N SER A 154 -1.02 -17.29 -16.98
CA SER A 154 -1.46 -18.45 -17.75
C SER A 154 -2.94 -18.82 -17.58
N ALA A 155 -3.59 -18.35 -16.51
CA ALA A 155 -5.03 -18.54 -16.29
C ALA A 155 -5.87 -17.39 -16.87
N VAL A 156 -5.22 -16.37 -17.45
CA VAL A 156 -5.86 -15.16 -17.95
C VAL A 156 -5.77 -15.13 -19.48
N ARG A 157 -6.83 -14.66 -20.15
CA ARG A 157 -6.85 -14.29 -21.57
C ARG A 157 -6.00 -13.04 -21.83
N THR A 158 -4.69 -13.18 -21.63
CA THR A 158 -3.69 -12.10 -21.77
C THR A 158 -3.57 -11.61 -23.21
N ASP A 159 -4.02 -12.39 -24.20
CA ASP A 159 -4.16 -11.99 -25.59
C ASP A 159 -5.12 -10.80 -25.80
N LEU A 160 -6.05 -10.60 -24.85
CA LEU A 160 -7.00 -9.48 -24.84
C LEU A 160 -6.52 -8.31 -23.98
N LEU A 161 -5.35 -8.43 -23.33
CA LEU A 161 -4.82 -7.40 -22.44
C LEU A 161 -3.66 -6.66 -23.11
N ARG A 162 -3.70 -5.33 -23.02
CA ARG A 162 -2.61 -4.46 -23.43
C ARG A 162 -2.09 -3.68 -22.23
N ARG A 163 -0.77 -3.55 -22.12
CA ARG A 163 -0.15 -2.76 -21.06
C ARG A 163 -0.57 -1.29 -21.19
N SER A 164 -1.00 -0.71 -20.08
CA SER A 164 -1.31 0.72 -19.95
C SER A 164 -0.06 1.53 -19.58
N SER A 165 -0.09 2.85 -19.80
CA SER A 165 0.91 3.78 -19.27
C SER A 165 0.71 4.08 -17.78
N THR A 166 -0.44 3.69 -17.21
CA THR A 166 -0.73 3.85 -15.79
C THR A 166 0.20 3.01 -14.93
N THR A 167 0.76 3.64 -13.88
CA THR A 167 1.49 2.97 -12.80
C THR A 167 1.14 3.61 -11.47
N SER A 168 1.24 2.84 -10.40
CA SER A 168 1.07 3.32 -9.03
C SER A 168 2.11 2.66 -8.13
N TYR A 169 2.49 3.33 -7.05
CA TYR A 169 3.46 2.81 -6.10
C TYR A 169 2.79 2.47 -4.76
N CYS A 170 3.15 1.32 -4.20
CA CYS A 170 2.79 0.90 -2.84
C CYS A 170 4.06 0.51 -2.06
N ASN A 171 4.22 1.03 -0.84
CA ASN A 171 5.36 0.71 0.03
C ASN A 171 5.57 -0.80 0.25
N TYR A 172 4.51 -1.59 0.15
CA TYR A 172 4.52 -3.02 0.48
C TYR A 172 4.50 -3.93 -0.75
N LYS A 173 4.25 -3.40 -1.95
CA LYS A 173 4.13 -4.17 -3.20
C LYS A 173 4.98 -3.64 -4.35
N GLY A 174 5.56 -2.45 -4.20
CA GLY A 174 6.34 -1.79 -5.25
C GLY A 174 5.45 -1.13 -6.30
N TYR A 175 5.96 -1.05 -7.52
CA TYR A 175 5.26 -0.44 -8.65
C TYR A 175 4.29 -1.42 -9.32
N ALA A 176 3.02 -1.04 -9.36
CA ALA A 176 2.00 -1.74 -10.14
C ALA A 176 2.13 -1.39 -11.62
N THR A 177 2.02 -2.40 -12.47
CA THR A 177 1.74 -2.25 -13.91
C THR A 177 0.27 -2.52 -14.15
N TYR A 178 -0.40 -1.63 -14.87
CA TYR A 178 -1.82 -1.78 -15.22
C TYR A 178 -2.00 -2.30 -16.65
N TRP A 179 -3.12 -2.97 -16.88
CA TRP A 179 -3.48 -3.62 -18.13
C TRP A 179 -4.90 -3.19 -18.51
N SER A 180 -5.06 -2.65 -19.72
CA SER A 180 -6.35 -2.35 -20.34
C SER A 180 -6.83 -3.57 -21.12
N LEU A 181 -8.15 -3.77 -21.13
CA LEU A 181 -8.80 -4.75 -21.99
C LEU A 181 -9.02 -4.16 -23.37
N ASP A 182 -8.79 -4.94 -24.42
CA ASP A 182 -9.08 -4.59 -25.81
C ASP A 182 -9.82 -5.76 -26.48
N ILE A 183 -11.10 -5.56 -26.78
CA ILE A 183 -11.94 -6.53 -27.49
C ILE A 183 -12.42 -5.85 -28.76
N ASP A 184 -11.89 -6.31 -29.90
CA ASP A 184 -12.27 -5.82 -31.23
C ASP A 184 -12.22 -4.28 -31.37
N GLY A 185 -11.23 -3.64 -30.73
CA GLY A 185 -11.03 -2.19 -30.73
C GLY A 185 -11.83 -1.43 -29.68
N THR A 186 -12.68 -2.11 -28.91
CA THR A 186 -13.34 -1.53 -27.74
C THR A 186 -12.42 -1.70 -26.52
N VAL A 187 -11.98 -0.56 -25.98
CA VAL A 187 -11.02 -0.52 -24.88
C VAL A 187 -11.71 -0.24 -23.55
N VAL A 188 -11.37 -1.02 -22.53
CA VAL A 188 -11.66 -0.67 -21.13
C VAL A 188 -10.33 -0.49 -20.41
N ASP A 189 -10.08 0.72 -19.93
CA ASP A 189 -8.78 1.05 -19.33
C ASP A 189 -8.60 0.45 -17.94
N ASP A 190 -7.37 0.02 -17.67
CA ASP A 190 -6.85 -0.36 -16.35
C ASP A 190 -7.71 -1.41 -15.61
N VAL A 191 -8.21 -2.43 -16.33
CA VAL A 191 -9.06 -3.51 -15.79
C VAL A 191 -8.31 -4.43 -14.82
N ALA A 192 -7.00 -4.50 -14.93
CA ALA A 192 -6.16 -5.40 -14.14
C ALA A 192 -4.82 -4.76 -13.80
N TRP A 193 -4.17 -5.27 -12.76
CA TRP A 193 -2.81 -4.88 -12.38
C TRP A 193 -1.97 -6.08 -11.96
N SER A 194 -0.65 -5.88 -11.99
CA SER A 194 0.35 -6.86 -11.56
C SER A 194 1.58 -6.18 -10.99
N TYR A 195 2.31 -6.86 -10.12
CA TYR A 195 3.59 -6.40 -9.57
C TYR A 195 4.72 -7.27 -10.10
N ALA A 196 5.59 -6.74 -10.96
CA ALA A 196 6.65 -7.52 -11.59
C ALA A 196 7.78 -7.86 -10.60
N ASP A 197 8.20 -6.87 -9.81
CA ASP A 197 9.31 -6.96 -8.86
C ASP A 197 8.89 -6.41 -7.48
N PRO A 198 7.98 -7.11 -6.77
CA PRO A 198 7.53 -6.66 -5.46
C PRO A 198 8.61 -6.91 -4.38
N PRO A 199 8.58 -6.16 -3.26
CA PRO A 199 9.41 -6.43 -2.10
C PRO A 199 9.26 -7.87 -1.56
N PRO A 200 10.24 -8.37 -0.77
CA PRO A 200 10.24 -9.74 -0.22
C PRO A 200 8.92 -10.21 0.38
N GLU A 201 8.21 -9.32 1.09
CA GLU A 201 6.95 -9.61 1.77
C GLU A 201 5.79 -9.94 0.80
N SER A 202 5.90 -9.46 -0.45
CA SER A 202 4.90 -9.63 -1.51
C SER A 202 5.40 -10.48 -2.68
N LEU A 203 6.59 -11.09 -2.59
CA LEU A 203 7.14 -11.98 -3.63
C LEU A 203 6.20 -13.11 -4.08
N PRO A 204 5.36 -13.73 -3.23
CA PRO A 204 4.47 -14.80 -3.69
C PRO A 204 3.46 -14.39 -4.77
N ILE A 205 3.21 -13.08 -4.94
CA ILE A 205 2.34 -12.55 -6.02
C ILE A 205 3.13 -11.90 -7.17
N ALA A 206 4.45 -12.07 -7.21
CA ALA A 206 5.27 -11.53 -8.30
C ALA A 206 4.78 -12.03 -9.67
N GLY A 207 4.52 -11.10 -10.58
CA GLY A 207 3.98 -11.34 -11.92
C GLY A 207 2.52 -11.84 -11.96
N MET A 208 1.86 -12.02 -10.83
CA MET A 208 0.44 -12.42 -10.79
C MET A 208 -0.48 -11.22 -11.06
N VAL A 209 -1.67 -11.52 -11.55
CA VAL A 209 -2.67 -10.54 -11.99
C VAL A 209 -3.86 -10.51 -11.03
N SER A 210 -4.34 -9.32 -10.69
CA SER A 210 -5.61 -9.08 -9.99
C SER A 210 -6.42 -8.05 -10.77
N PHE A 211 -7.74 -7.96 -10.51
CA PHE A 211 -8.71 -7.24 -11.34
C PHE A 211 -9.49 -6.18 -10.57
N ASP A 212 -9.86 -5.10 -11.26
CA ASP A 212 -10.66 -3.99 -10.72
C ASP A 212 -12.15 -4.25 -10.96
N GLU A 213 -12.87 -4.58 -9.88
CA GLU A 213 -14.32 -4.84 -9.88
C GLU A 213 -15.18 -3.64 -10.30
N THR A 214 -14.62 -2.42 -10.33
CA THR A 214 -15.31 -1.24 -10.83
C THR A 214 -15.24 -1.09 -12.35
N ARG A 215 -14.38 -1.88 -13.01
CA ARG A 215 -14.13 -1.84 -14.46
C ARG A 215 -14.63 -3.08 -15.19
N VAL A 216 -14.61 -4.24 -14.53
CA VAL A 216 -15.05 -5.54 -15.07
C VAL A 216 -15.88 -6.29 -14.03
N ALA A 217 -16.72 -7.23 -14.49
CA ALA A 217 -17.54 -8.02 -13.58
C ALA A 217 -16.66 -9.07 -12.89
N VAL A 218 -16.37 -8.87 -11.61
CA VAL A 218 -15.53 -9.78 -10.80
C VAL A 218 -16.41 -10.56 -9.83
N THR A 219 -16.33 -11.88 -9.88
CA THR A 219 -16.90 -12.78 -8.87
C THR A 219 -15.75 -13.55 -8.21
N ALA A 220 -15.50 -13.29 -6.93
CA ALA A 220 -14.41 -13.88 -6.16
C ALA A 220 -14.93 -14.51 -4.87
N GLU A 221 -14.54 -15.75 -4.59
CA GLU A 221 -14.89 -16.45 -3.35
C GLU A 221 -14.06 -15.94 -2.16
N LEU A 222 -14.28 -14.71 -1.72
CA LEU A 222 -13.56 -14.09 -0.61
C LEU A 222 -14.13 -14.52 0.77
N PRO A 223 -13.32 -14.49 1.85
CA PRO A 223 -13.84 -14.66 3.20
C PRO A 223 -14.92 -13.63 3.52
N ALA A 224 -16.03 -14.08 4.13
CA ALA A 224 -17.09 -13.19 4.57
C ALA A 224 -16.59 -12.24 5.67
N THR A 225 -16.98 -10.97 5.59
CA THR A 225 -16.88 -10.06 6.73
C THR A 225 -18.20 -10.15 7.50
N PRO A 226 -18.19 -10.39 8.83
CA PRO A 226 -19.42 -10.38 9.61
C PRO A 226 -20.16 -9.06 9.41
N GLU A 227 -21.50 -9.12 9.23
CA GLU A 227 -22.31 -7.91 9.18
C GLU A 227 -22.17 -7.15 10.52
N ARG A 228 -22.06 -5.83 10.44
CA ARG A 228 -22.07 -4.99 11.64
C ARG A 228 -23.51 -5.00 12.16
N GLY A 229 -23.74 -5.68 13.29
CA GLY A 229 -24.95 -5.52 14.09
C GLY A 229 -25.06 -4.12 14.69
#